data_AF-A0A7X7DSM6-F1
#
_entry.id   AF-A0A7X7DSM6-F1
#
_cell.length_a   1.000
_cell.length_b   1.000
_cell.length_c   1.000
_cell.angle_alpha   90.00
_cell.angle_beta   90.00
_cell.angle_gamma   90.00
#
_symmetry.space_group_name_H-M   'P 1'
#
loop_
_entity.id
_entity.type
_entity.pdbx_description
1 polymer ?
#
loop_
_entity_poly.entity_id
_entity_poly.type
_entity_poly.pdbx_seq_one_letter_code
_entity_poly.pdbx_strand_id
1 'polypeptide(L)'
;MSVSRSELRLSLEGLNCAQCSARIEESVRLLPGVSFAALDLVAGRLRVVLSGEHNGDETLSRIRGIVDSIEPGVSVSEEGAQAKSVSLPLKEIARLSAGVLLWVAAMFAEVSEGVRMALYVAAYLAAGINVLRTVFGNLRQGRIFDEFFLMTIATGGAFAIGEFSEAVAVMLFYE
;
A
#
# COMPACT_ATOMS: atom_id res chain seq x y z
N MET A 1 -35.18 13.53 -3.56
CA MET A 1 -34.69 13.65 -2.17
C MET A 1 -33.18 13.75 -2.23
N SER A 2 -32.62 14.96 -2.31
CA SER A 2 -31.19 15.22 -2.37
C SER A 2 -30.62 15.19 -0.94
N VAL A 3 -29.75 14.21 -0.68
CA VAL A 3 -29.06 14.08 0.61
C VAL A 3 -27.99 15.16 0.68
N SER A 4 -28.12 16.10 1.61
CA SER A 4 -27.05 17.05 1.95
C SER A 4 -25.86 16.27 2.51
N ARG A 5 -24.82 16.08 1.69
CA ARG A 5 -23.57 15.40 2.09
C ARG A 5 -22.55 16.47 2.46
N SER A 6 -22.02 16.43 3.67
CA SER A 6 -20.99 17.35 4.15
C SER A 6 -19.57 16.97 3.72
N GLU A 7 -19.33 15.70 3.40
CA GLU A 7 -18.04 15.16 2.95
C GLU A 7 -18.26 14.20 1.77
N LEU A 8 -17.43 14.34 0.73
CA LEU A 8 -17.32 13.43 -0.39
C LEU A 8 -15.96 12.75 -0.34
N ARG A 9 -15.94 11.42 -0.43
CA ARG A 9 -14.72 10.63 -0.56
C ARG A 9 -14.76 9.92 -1.89
N LEU A 10 -13.73 10.11 -2.69
CA LEU A 10 -13.66 9.63 -4.07
C LEU A 10 -12.43 8.76 -4.23
N SER A 11 -12.60 7.61 -4.88
CA SER A 11 -11.50 6.80 -5.39
C SER A 11 -11.20 7.20 -6.82
N LEU A 12 -9.92 7.41 -7.13
CA LEU A 12 -9.39 7.74 -8.45
C LEU A 12 -8.52 6.58 -8.92
N GLU A 13 -8.99 5.79 -9.88
CA GLU A 13 -8.19 4.70 -10.44
C GLU A 13 -7.49 5.14 -11.73
N GLY A 14 -6.20 4.84 -11.83
CA GLY A 14 -5.38 5.14 -13.02
C GLY A 14 -4.56 6.43 -12.94
N LEU A 15 -4.61 7.16 -11.82
CA LEU A 15 -3.84 8.39 -11.61
C LEU A 15 -2.42 8.09 -11.13
N ASN A 16 -1.40 8.33 -11.97
CA ASN A 16 0.00 7.98 -11.66
C ASN A 16 0.97 9.17 -11.65
N CYS A 17 0.49 10.40 -11.84
CA CYS A 17 1.35 11.58 -11.95
C CYS A 17 1.17 12.53 -10.75
N ALA A 18 2.25 12.72 -9.96
CA ALA A 18 2.24 13.62 -8.80
C ALA A 18 1.95 15.09 -9.12
N GLN A 19 2.31 15.54 -10.32
CA GLN A 19 1.99 16.90 -10.77
C GLN A 19 0.52 17.02 -11.15
N CYS A 20 -0.06 15.99 -11.76
CA CYS A 20 -1.49 15.94 -12.05
C CYS A 20 -2.30 15.92 -10.76
N SER A 21 -1.88 15.15 -9.76
CA SER A 21 -2.58 15.09 -8.47
C SER A 21 -2.60 16.45 -7.77
N ALA A 22 -1.48 17.17 -7.73
CA ALA A 22 -1.43 18.52 -7.17
C ALA A 22 -2.36 19.50 -7.91
N ARG A 23 -2.40 19.43 -9.25
CA ARG A 23 -3.30 20.26 -10.08
C ARG A 23 -4.76 19.92 -9.87
N ILE A 24 -5.11 18.64 -9.75
CA ILE A 24 -6.47 18.19 -9.46
C ILE A 24 -6.90 18.71 -8.10
N GLU A 25 -6.07 18.55 -7.06
CA GLU A 25 -6.36 19.06 -5.71
C GLU A 25 -6.62 20.58 -5.73
N GLU A 26 -5.74 21.35 -6.35
CA GLU A 26 -5.87 22.81 -6.46
C GLU A 26 -7.14 23.22 -7.22
N SER A 27 -7.42 22.56 -8.35
CA SER A 27 -8.60 22.86 -9.17
C SER A 27 -9.90 22.53 -8.43
N VAL A 28 -9.91 21.45 -7.65
CA VAL A 28 -11.08 21.05 -6.83
C VAL A 28 -11.27 22.00 -5.66
N ARG A 29 -10.21 22.54 -5.05
CA ARG A 29 -10.31 23.58 -4.00
C ARG A 29 -10.95 24.88 -4.49
N LEU A 30 -10.79 25.20 -5.77
CA LEU A 30 -11.37 26.40 -6.38
C LEU A 30 -12.87 26.25 -6.72
N LEU A 31 -13.45 25.06 -6.57
CA LEU A 31 -14.87 24.85 -6.85
C LEU A 31 -15.76 25.57 -5.82
N PRO A 32 -16.88 26.16 -6.27
CA PRO A 32 -17.84 26.79 -5.36
C PRO A 32 -18.42 25.76 -4.41
N GLY A 33 -18.43 26.10 -3.11
CA GLY A 33 -18.94 25.22 -2.07
C GLY A 33 -17.93 24.21 -1.53
N VAL A 34 -16.68 24.18 -2.01
CA VAL A 34 -15.59 23.37 -1.42
C VAL A 34 -14.83 24.19 -0.37
N SER A 35 -14.78 23.71 0.87
CA SER A 35 -13.93 24.32 1.92
C SER A 35 -12.56 23.70 2.01
N PHE A 36 -12.47 22.40 1.69
CA PHE A 36 -11.24 21.65 1.76
C PHE A 36 -11.24 20.55 0.69
N ALA A 37 -10.12 20.40 0.00
CA ALA A 37 -9.84 19.22 -0.80
C ALA A 37 -8.39 18.78 -0.58
N ALA A 38 -8.18 17.47 -0.50
CA ALA A 38 -6.86 16.85 -0.42
C ALA A 38 -6.87 15.51 -1.16
N LEU A 39 -5.84 15.28 -1.98
CA LEU A 39 -5.65 14.06 -2.75
C LEU A 39 -4.48 13.25 -2.21
N ASP A 40 -4.78 12.04 -1.75
CA ASP A 40 -3.78 11.03 -1.42
C ASP A 40 -3.48 10.22 -2.69
N LEU A 41 -2.37 10.55 -3.36
CA LEU A 41 -1.94 9.85 -4.57
C LEU A 41 -1.59 8.38 -4.29
N VAL A 42 -0.96 8.09 -3.16
CA VAL A 42 -0.53 6.72 -2.82
C VAL A 42 -1.75 5.83 -2.61
N ALA A 43 -2.78 6.35 -1.95
CA ALA A 43 -4.02 5.62 -1.74
C ALA A 43 -5.05 5.78 -2.88
N GLY A 44 -4.79 6.62 -3.88
CA GLY A 44 -5.74 6.92 -4.95
C GLY A 44 -7.04 7.57 -4.48
N ARG A 45 -7.01 8.40 -3.41
CA ARG A 45 -8.22 8.90 -2.75
C ARG A 45 -8.27 10.43 -2.64
N LEU A 46 -9.35 11.03 -3.13
CA LEU A 46 -9.66 12.45 -2.99
C LEU A 46 -10.72 12.67 -1.91
N ARG A 47 -10.39 13.45 -0.89
CA ARG A 47 -11.33 13.91 0.13
C ARG A 47 -11.75 15.33 -0.16
N VAL A 48 -13.05 15.59 -0.19
CA VAL A 48 -13.65 16.91 -0.42
C VAL A 48 -14.64 17.23 0.69
N VAL A 49 -14.48 18.35 1.37
CA VAL A 49 -15.40 18.87 2.39
C VAL A 49 -16.18 20.04 1.80
N LEU A 50 -17.50 19.99 1.93
CA LEU A 50 -18.38 21.02 1.38
C LEU A 50 -18.80 22.03 2.47
N SER A 51 -18.86 23.30 2.10
CA SER A 51 -19.39 24.37 2.94
C SER A 51 -20.85 24.67 2.59
N GLY A 52 -21.75 24.42 3.54
CA GLY A 52 -23.18 24.69 3.41
C GLY A 52 -23.98 23.56 2.74
N GLU A 53 -25.23 23.85 2.40
CA GLU A 53 -26.16 22.90 1.77
C GLU A 53 -25.95 22.89 0.24
N HIS A 54 -24.76 22.48 -0.20
CA HIS A 54 -24.44 22.33 -1.63
C HIS A 54 -24.79 20.93 -2.12
N ASN A 55 -25.25 20.85 -3.38
CA ASN A 55 -25.62 19.59 -4.00
C ASN A 55 -24.37 18.76 -4.31
N GLY A 56 -24.15 17.69 -3.55
CA GLY A 56 -22.99 16.79 -3.73
C GLY A 56 -22.90 16.25 -5.16
N ASP A 57 -24.04 15.88 -5.76
CA ASP A 57 -24.10 15.29 -7.11
C ASP A 57 -23.62 16.25 -8.22
N GLU A 58 -23.90 17.55 -8.08
CA GLU A 58 -23.41 18.57 -9.01
C GLU A 58 -21.89 18.73 -8.88
N THR A 59 -21.40 18.75 -7.65
CA THR A 59 -19.96 18.88 -7.36
C THR A 59 -19.18 17.68 -7.87
N LEU A 60 -19.70 16.46 -7.70
CA LEU A 60 -19.12 15.24 -8.27
C LEU A 60 -18.97 15.31 -9.79
N SER A 61 -19.99 15.83 -10.48
CA SER A 61 -19.96 15.97 -11.94
C SER A 61 -18.87 16.96 -12.38
N ARG A 62 -18.68 18.06 -11.64
CA ARG A 62 -17.59 19.01 -11.89
C ARG A 62 -16.21 18.40 -11.62
N ILE A 63 -16.07 17.65 -10.52
CA ILE A 63 -14.80 16.96 -10.19
C ILE A 63 -14.42 15.97 -11.30
N ARG A 64 -15.38 15.19 -11.82
CA ARG A 64 -15.13 14.29 -12.96
C ARG A 64 -14.60 15.03 -14.18
N GLY A 65 -15.20 16.18 -14.52
CA GLY A 65 -14.74 17.01 -15.63
C GLY A 65 -13.32 17.57 -15.44
N ILE A 66 -12.98 17.99 -14.22
CA ILE A 66 -11.62 18.44 -13.88
C ILE A 66 -10.62 17.29 -14.04
N VAL A 67 -10.92 16.13 -13.48
CA VAL A 67 -10.04 14.96 -13.53
C VAL A 67 -9.78 14.54 -14.98
N ASP A 68 -10.84 14.43 -15.78
CA ASP A 68 -10.73 14.05 -17.20
C ASP A 68 -9.94 15.08 -18.04
N SER A 69 -10.05 16.37 -17.71
CA SER A 69 -9.28 17.43 -18.37
C SER A 69 -7.78 17.41 -18.05
N ILE A 70 -7.40 16.88 -16.88
CA ILE A 70 -6.01 16.86 -16.41
C ILE A 70 -5.34 15.54 -16.77
N GLU A 71 -6.01 14.41 -16.54
CA GLU A 71 -5.49 13.07 -16.82
C GLU A 71 -6.61 12.19 -17.40
N PRO A 72 -6.70 12.08 -18.75
CA PRO A 72 -7.75 11.29 -19.39
C PRO A 72 -7.59 9.80 -19.06
N GLY A 73 -8.72 9.14 -18.81
CA GLY A 73 -8.75 7.71 -18.48
C GLY A 73 -8.76 7.36 -16.99
N VAL A 74 -8.77 8.36 -16.10
CA VAL A 74 -8.92 8.16 -14.66
C VAL A 74 -10.40 7.93 -14.30
N SER A 75 -10.70 6.82 -13.63
CA SER A 75 -12.06 6.50 -13.18
C SER A 75 -12.33 7.14 -11.81
N VAL A 76 -13.48 7.81 -11.64
CA VAL A 76 -13.84 8.50 -10.38
C VAL A 76 -15.12 7.91 -9.79
N SER A 77 -14.97 7.18 -8.68
CA SER A 77 -16.05 6.50 -7.96
C SER A 77 -16.20 7.05 -6.55
N GLU A 78 -17.43 7.15 -6.04
CA GLU A 78 -17.65 7.54 -4.65
C GLU A 78 -17.35 6.38 -3.70
N GLU A 79 -16.43 6.58 -2.77
CA GLU A 79 -16.31 5.73 -1.60
C GLU A 79 -17.35 6.19 -0.58
N GLY A 80 -18.41 5.39 -0.40
CA GLY A 80 -19.37 5.61 0.68
C GLY A 80 -18.64 5.75 2.01
N ALA A 81 -19.12 6.66 2.87
CA ALA A 81 -18.52 7.01 4.16
C ALA A 81 -18.44 5.81 5.12
N GLN A 82 -17.51 4.89 4.88
CA GLN A 82 -17.02 3.97 5.88
C GLN A 82 -15.79 4.62 6.49
N ALA A 83 -16.01 5.28 7.62
CA ALA A 83 -14.96 5.41 8.62
C ALA A 83 -14.55 3.98 8.98
N LYS A 84 -13.52 3.47 8.31
CA LYS A 84 -12.86 2.22 8.68
C LYS A 84 -12.21 2.52 10.03
N SER A 85 -12.93 2.23 11.11
CA SER A 85 -12.38 2.20 12.45
C SER A 85 -11.11 1.38 12.36
N VAL A 86 -10.01 1.94 12.87
CA VAL A 86 -8.80 1.16 13.10
C VAL A 86 -9.16 0.16 14.20
N SER A 87 -9.79 -0.94 13.80
CA SER A 87 -10.00 -2.10 14.64
C SER A 87 -8.64 -2.80 14.71
N LEU A 88 -7.85 -2.42 15.71
CA LEU A 88 -6.67 -3.18 16.11
C LEU A 88 -7.13 -4.64 16.27
N PRO A 89 -6.72 -5.54 15.36
CA PRO A 89 -7.22 -6.89 15.37
C PRO A 89 -6.46 -7.58 16.49
N LEU A 90 -7.12 -7.76 17.64
CA LEU A 90 -6.59 -8.54 18.77
C LEU A 90 -6.06 -9.92 18.32
N LYS A 91 -6.62 -10.43 17.21
CA LYS A 91 -6.21 -11.67 16.54
C LYS A 91 -4.85 -11.58 15.83
N GLU A 92 -4.48 -10.42 15.28
CA GLU A 92 -3.14 -10.21 14.72
C GLU A 92 -2.11 -9.94 15.82
N ILE A 93 -2.48 -9.20 16.86
CA ILE A 93 -1.61 -9.00 18.04
C ILE A 93 -1.34 -10.34 18.74
N ALA A 94 -2.36 -11.20 18.86
CA ALA A 94 -2.19 -12.56 19.38
C ALA A 94 -1.34 -13.46 18.46
N ARG A 95 -1.42 -13.29 17.13
CA ARG A 95 -0.56 -13.99 16.17
C ARG A 95 0.90 -13.54 16.27
N LEU A 96 1.12 -12.23 16.39
CA LEU A 96 2.44 -11.63 16.55
C LEU A 96 3.07 -12.02 17.89
N SER A 97 2.30 -11.99 18.98
CA SER A 97 2.79 -12.39 20.30
C SER A 97 3.11 -13.88 20.39
N ALA A 98 2.31 -14.75 19.74
CA ALA A 98 2.61 -16.16 19.62
C ALA A 98 3.91 -16.40 18.84
N GLY A 99 4.14 -15.66 17.75
CA GLY A 99 5.39 -15.73 16.97
C GLY A 99 6.62 -15.33 17.79
N VAL A 100 6.54 -14.25 18.57
CA VAL A 100 7.62 -13.78 19.45
C VAL A 100 7.91 -14.79 20.57
N LEU A 101 6.87 -15.34 21.21
CA LEU A 101 7.03 -16.37 22.24
C LEU A 101 7.68 -17.65 21.70
N LEU A 102 7.31 -18.06 20.49
CA LEU A 102 7.88 -19.24 19.84
C LEU A 102 9.33 -19.00 19.39
N TRP A 103 9.66 -17.79 18.95
CA TRP A 103 11.03 -17.37 18.65
C TRP A 103 11.92 -17.34 19.90
N VAL A 104 11.43 -16.76 21.00
CA VAL A 104 12.13 -16.77 22.30
C VAL A 104 12.32 -18.22 22.79
N ALA A 105 11.30 -19.07 22.67
CA ALA A 105 11.43 -20.48 23.03
C ALA A 105 12.45 -21.24 22.16
N ALA A 106 12.51 -20.95 20.86
CA ALA A 106 13.50 -21.50 19.94
C ALA A 106 14.92 -20.99 20.21
N MET A 107 15.06 -19.79 20.78
CA MET A 107 16.37 -19.24 21.20
C MET A 107 16.96 -20.02 22.38
N PHE A 108 16.12 -20.52 23.29
CA PHE A 108 16.54 -21.34 24.44
C PHE A 108 16.62 -22.84 24.15
N ALA A 109 15.99 -23.30 23.07
CA ALA A 109 16.27 -24.63 22.55
C ALA A 109 17.65 -24.58 21.89
N GLU A 110 18.58 -25.44 22.31
CA GLU A 110 19.84 -25.68 21.60
C GLU A 110 19.53 -26.38 20.28
N VAL A 111 18.95 -25.62 19.35
CA VAL A 111 18.55 -26.15 18.05
C VAL A 111 19.81 -26.34 17.24
N SER A 112 19.96 -27.54 16.70
CA SER A 112 21.06 -27.86 15.80
C SER A 112 21.14 -26.83 14.66
N GLU A 113 22.36 -26.51 14.25
CA GLU A 113 22.65 -25.47 13.26
C GLU A 113 21.84 -25.65 11.97
N GLY A 114 21.58 -26.90 11.57
CA GLY A 114 20.75 -27.24 10.42
C GLY A 114 19.26 -26.86 10.57
N VAL A 115 18.67 -27.01 11.76
CA VAL A 115 17.26 -26.64 11.97
C VAL A 115 17.12 -25.11 12.04
N ARG A 116 18.11 -24.43 12.63
CA ARG A 116 18.16 -22.95 12.62
C ARG A 116 18.24 -22.41 11.19
N MET A 117 19.12 -22.97 10.36
CA MET A 117 19.22 -22.63 8.95
C MET A 117 17.89 -22.92 8.21
N ALA A 118 17.27 -24.07 8.45
CA ALA A 118 15.99 -24.42 7.84
C ALA A 118 14.86 -23.43 8.24
N LEU A 119 14.84 -22.98 9.50
CA LEU A 119 13.89 -21.97 9.98
C LEU A 119 14.11 -20.62 9.29
N TYR A 120 15.36 -20.18 9.13
CA TYR A 120 15.64 -18.93 8.41
C TYR A 120 15.28 -19.03 6.92
N VAL A 121 15.55 -20.15 6.25
CA VAL A 121 15.11 -20.37 4.87
C VAL A 121 13.58 -20.34 4.77
N ALA A 122 12.87 -20.99 5.69
CA ALA A 122 11.42 -20.99 5.71
C ALA A 122 10.85 -19.58 5.95
N ALA A 123 11.43 -18.82 6.88
CA ALA A 123 11.05 -17.43 7.16
C ALA A 123 11.33 -16.52 5.94
N TYR A 124 12.48 -16.68 5.30
CA TYR A 124 12.86 -15.96 4.08
C TYR A 124 11.85 -16.20 2.95
N LEU A 125 11.51 -17.46 2.68
CA LEU A 125 10.55 -17.81 1.63
C LEU A 125 9.15 -17.32 1.95
N ALA A 126 8.74 -17.33 3.22
CA ALA A 126 7.43 -16.85 3.65
C ALA A 126 7.30 -15.33 3.52
N ALA A 127 8.30 -14.56 3.99
CA ALA A 127 8.33 -13.11 3.90
C ALA A 127 8.51 -12.63 2.45
N GLY A 128 9.48 -13.22 1.74
CA GLY A 128 9.83 -12.83 0.37
C GLY A 128 8.93 -13.40 -0.71
N ILE A 129 7.82 -14.08 -0.41
CA ILE A 129 7.04 -14.82 -1.41
C ILE A 129 6.53 -13.93 -2.55
N ASN A 130 6.14 -12.69 -2.24
CA ASN A 130 5.64 -11.73 -3.22
C ASN A 130 6.79 -11.23 -4.10
N VAL A 131 7.93 -10.89 -3.49
CA VAL A 131 9.16 -10.47 -4.18
C VAL A 131 9.66 -11.58 -5.13
N LEU A 132 9.80 -12.81 -4.64
CA LEU A 132 10.30 -13.94 -5.42
C LEU A 132 9.40 -14.27 -6.62
N ARG A 133 8.08 -14.15 -6.47
CA ARG A 133 7.13 -14.30 -7.58
C ARG A 133 7.29 -13.17 -8.61
N THR A 134 7.46 -11.93 -8.15
CA THR A 134 7.69 -10.78 -9.02
C THR A 134 8.98 -10.93 -9.82
N VAL A 135 10.09 -11.31 -9.16
CA VAL A 135 11.37 -11.61 -9.82
C VAL A 135 11.19 -12.69 -10.88
N PHE A 136 10.51 -13.79 -10.56
CA PHE A 136 10.29 -14.87 -11.52
C PHE A 136 9.47 -14.41 -12.74
N GLY A 137 8.43 -13.59 -12.52
CA GLY A 137 7.65 -12.99 -13.60
C GLY A 137 8.46 -12.03 -14.48
N ASN A 138 9.26 -11.17 -13.87
CA ASN A 138 10.08 -10.17 -14.55
C ASN A 138 11.22 -10.79 -15.36
N LEU A 139 11.89 -11.82 -14.81
CA LEU A 139 12.90 -12.59 -15.53
C LEU A 139 12.32 -13.23 -16.79
N ARG A 140 11.10 -13.77 -16.70
CA ARG A 140 10.42 -14.38 -17.86
C ARG A 140 10.07 -13.37 -18.95
N GLN A 141 9.96 -12.09 -18.59
CA GLN A 141 9.71 -10.98 -19.51
C GLN A 141 11.00 -10.29 -19.99
N GLY A 142 12.17 -10.81 -19.63
CA GLY A 142 13.48 -10.26 -20.01
C GLY A 142 13.98 -9.09 -19.16
N ARG A 143 13.30 -8.76 -18.06
CA ARG A 143 13.72 -7.73 -17.10
C ARG A 143 14.58 -8.37 -16.01
N ILE A 144 15.89 -8.34 -16.22
CA ILE A 144 16.88 -9.04 -15.37
C ILE A 144 17.68 -8.11 -14.42
N PHE A 145 17.45 -6.80 -14.46
CA PHE A 145 18.13 -5.82 -13.60
C PHE A 145 17.13 -4.89 -12.91
N ASP A 146 16.06 -5.48 -12.40
CA ASP A 146 15.11 -4.74 -11.57
C ASP A 146 15.52 -4.77 -10.08
N GLU A 147 14.88 -3.91 -9.30
CA GLU A 147 15.15 -3.77 -7.87
C GLU A 147 14.89 -5.07 -7.09
N PHE A 148 13.82 -5.79 -7.43
CA PHE A 148 13.45 -7.06 -6.80
C PHE A 148 14.51 -8.14 -7.03
N PHE A 149 15.11 -8.17 -8.22
CA PHE A 149 16.18 -9.09 -8.59
C PHE A 149 17.48 -8.76 -7.85
N LEU A 150 17.86 -7.47 -7.80
CA LEU A 150 19.04 -7.03 -7.06
C LEU A 150 18.91 -7.38 -5.57
N MET A 151 17.73 -7.18 -4.99
CA MET A 151 17.46 -7.57 -3.62
C MET A 151 17.56 -9.08 -3.40
N THR A 152 17.02 -9.89 -4.32
CA THR A 152 17.09 -11.35 -4.25
C THR A 152 18.52 -11.89 -4.38
N ILE A 153 19.36 -11.29 -5.22
CA ILE A 153 20.78 -11.63 -5.29
C ILE A 153 21.51 -11.22 -4.01
N ALA A 154 21.23 -10.02 -3.48
CA ALA A 154 21.88 -9.53 -2.27
C ALA A 154 21.57 -10.43 -1.06
N THR A 155 20.31 -10.80 -0.86
CA THR A 155 19.91 -11.73 0.21
C THR A 155 20.43 -13.14 -0.04
N GLY A 156 20.49 -13.61 -1.29
CA GLY A 156 21.16 -14.88 -1.64
C GLY A 156 22.65 -14.88 -1.28
N GLY A 157 23.34 -13.74 -1.48
CA GLY A 157 24.71 -13.53 -1.04
C GLY A 157 24.85 -13.57 0.48
N ALA A 158 23.92 -12.94 1.20
CA ALA A 158 23.87 -12.97 2.67
C ALA A 158 23.72 -14.41 3.21
N PHE A 159 22.88 -15.23 2.58
CA PHE A 159 22.81 -16.67 2.88
C PHE A 159 24.13 -17.40 2.64
N ALA A 160 24.87 -17.04 1.58
CA ALA A 160 26.15 -17.68 1.27
C ALA A 160 27.27 -17.35 2.27
N ILE A 161 27.20 -16.20 2.95
CA ILE A 161 28.16 -15.79 3.99
C ILE A 161 27.70 -16.12 5.42
N GLY A 162 26.52 -16.72 5.60
CA GLY A 162 25.98 -17.11 6.90
C GLY A 162 25.16 -16.04 7.63
N GLU A 163 24.95 -14.89 6.99
CA GLU A 163 24.16 -13.76 7.51
C GLU A 163 22.66 -13.98 7.20
N PHE A 164 22.09 -15.01 7.83
CA PHE A 164 20.71 -15.45 7.59
C PHE A 164 19.66 -14.49 8.15
N SER A 165 19.95 -13.85 9.28
CA SER A 165 19.04 -12.89 9.93
C SER A 165 18.81 -11.65 9.08
N GLU A 166 19.87 -11.15 8.47
CA GLU A 166 19.93 -9.95 7.64
C GLU A 166 19.16 -10.20 6.35
N ALA A 167 19.36 -11.37 5.73
CA ALA A 167 18.63 -11.77 4.53
C ALA A 167 17.11 -11.82 4.74
N VAL A 168 16.66 -12.34 5.90
CA VAL A 168 15.23 -12.39 6.26
C VAL A 168 14.71 -10.98 6.59
N ALA A 169 15.47 -10.17 7.31
CA ALA A 169 15.07 -8.81 7.66
C ALA A 169 14.84 -7.94 6.40
N VAL A 170 15.73 -8.03 5.42
CA VAL A 170 15.58 -7.32 4.14
C VAL A 170 14.28 -7.71 3.44
N MET A 171 13.94 -9.00 3.38
CA MET A 171 12.68 -9.45 2.76
C MET A 171 11.43 -9.06 3.55
N LEU A 172 11.53 -8.92 4.87
CA LEU A 172 10.39 -8.60 5.74
C LEU A 172 10.04 -7.10 5.72
N PHE A 173 11.04 -6.22 5.61
CA PHE A 173 10.83 -4.77 5.56
C PHE A 173 10.58 -4.24 4.14
N TYR A 174 10.67 -5.11 3.14
CA TYR A 174 10.45 -4.78 1.75
C TYR A 174 9.03 -5.20 1.36
N GLU A 175 8.06 -4.36 1.74
CA GLU A 175 6.70 -4.35 1.21
C GLU A 175 6.33 -2.97 0.69
#